data_AF-A0A524PYF0-F1
#
_entry.id   AF-A0A524PYF0-F1
#
_cell.length_a   1.000
_cell.length_b   1.000
_cell.length_c   1.000
_cell.angle_alpha   90.00
_cell.angle_beta   90.00
_cell.angle_gamma   90.00
#
_symmetry.space_group_name_H-M   'P 1'
#
loop_
_entity.id
_entity.type
_entity.pdbx_description
1 polymer ?
#
loop_
_entity_poly.entity_id
_entity_poly.type
_entity_poly.pdbx_seq_one_letter_code
_entity_poly.pdbx_strand_id
1 'polypeptide(L)'
;MILQTIKQLMTAGDKCAQFKALQMMKPVGRLIFYNGAIDSGLLELLTTPSTFEQIADTLNIKNRPLLSSLLDLGCVLDELSCKKNHYHIKGAMAKAMTRDTPIADLMRETVHYHADVALRMNSYLKKNKKGDYLKDLGGVIAGSSRIGEPLIKSFINHTIKKSTPLTILECGCGSGEYLKYYVDINRKNSGIAIDKDASAVKIARQSIKKNNIETNFTVLHDDIAIPRKIKGASFDLVTS
;
A
#
# COMPACT_ATOMS: atom_id res chain seq x y z
N MET A 1 -45.48 5.53 -9.12
CA MET A 1 -44.07 5.47 -9.57
C MET A 1 -43.27 4.40 -8.82
N ILE A 2 -43.07 4.48 -7.50
CA ILE A 2 -42.33 3.47 -6.70
C ILE A 2 -42.85 2.03 -6.89
N LEU A 3 -44.17 1.81 -6.89
CA LEU A 3 -44.79 0.51 -7.14
C LEU A 3 -44.52 -0.07 -8.55
N GLN A 4 -44.45 0.79 -9.58
CA GLN A 4 -44.10 0.38 -10.94
C GLN A 4 -42.61 0.03 -11.05
N THR A 5 -41.76 0.82 -10.40
CA THR A 5 -40.31 0.55 -10.33
C THR A 5 -40.01 -0.76 -9.59
N ILE A 6 -40.71 -1.04 -8.48
CA ILE A 6 -40.61 -2.32 -7.76
C ILE A 6 -41.13 -3.47 -8.63
N LYS A 7 -42.25 -3.31 -9.33
CA LYS A 7 -42.82 -4.34 -10.21
C LYS A 7 -41.88 -4.65 -11.39
N GLN A 8 -41.27 -3.64 -11.99
CA GLN A 8 -40.27 -3.79 -13.06
C GLN A 8 -38.98 -4.45 -12.56
N LEU A 9 -38.51 -4.10 -11.36
CA LEU A 9 -37.37 -4.76 -10.71
C LEU A 9 -37.70 -6.23 -10.39
N MET A 10 -38.96 -6.53 -10.07
CA MET A 10 -39.45 -7.90 -9.84
C MET A 10 -39.70 -8.70 -11.13
N THR A 11 -39.72 -8.09 -12.31
CA THR A 11 -39.81 -8.81 -13.59
C THR A 11 -38.46 -8.92 -14.30
N ALA A 12 -37.43 -8.22 -13.82
CA ALA A 12 -36.07 -8.35 -14.35
C ALA A 12 -35.53 -9.77 -14.10
N GLY A 13 -34.97 -10.39 -15.14
CA GLY A 13 -34.18 -11.63 -15.00
C GLY A 13 -32.92 -11.40 -14.17
N ASP A 14 -32.39 -12.45 -13.55
CA ASP A 14 -31.09 -12.45 -12.84
C ASP A 14 -30.92 -11.41 -11.73
N LYS A 15 -31.99 -11.04 -11.02
CA LYS A 15 -31.99 -10.02 -9.94
C LYS A 15 -30.90 -10.22 -8.90
N CYS A 16 -30.60 -11.47 -8.54
CA CYS A 16 -29.54 -11.78 -7.59
C CYS A 16 -28.16 -11.37 -8.14
N ALA A 17 -27.92 -11.62 -9.43
CA ALA A 17 -26.69 -11.19 -10.10
C ALA A 17 -26.63 -9.67 -10.24
N GLN A 18 -27.73 -9.02 -10.61
CA GLN A 18 -27.81 -7.55 -10.69
C GLN A 18 -27.54 -6.91 -9.33
N PHE A 19 -28.12 -7.45 -8.25
CA PHE A 19 -27.88 -6.97 -6.90
C PHE A 19 -26.41 -7.15 -6.49
N LYS A 20 -25.81 -8.32 -6.75
CA LYS A 20 -24.38 -8.54 -6.51
C LYS A 20 -23.49 -7.58 -7.30
N ALA A 21 -23.80 -7.32 -8.56
CA ALA A 21 -23.08 -6.35 -9.38
C ALA A 21 -23.17 -4.94 -8.78
N LEU A 22 -24.35 -4.52 -8.32
CA LEU A 22 -24.53 -3.24 -7.63
C LEU A 22 -23.74 -3.18 -6.31
N GLN A 23 -23.65 -4.29 -5.56
CA GLN A 23 -22.83 -4.36 -4.34
C GLN A 23 -21.33 -4.12 -4.62
N MET A 24 -20.85 -4.42 -5.84
CA MET A 24 -19.46 -4.16 -6.23
C MET A 24 -19.20 -2.67 -6.52
N MET A 25 -20.22 -1.89 -6.86
CA MET A 25 -20.06 -0.48 -7.24
C MET A 25 -19.58 0.40 -6.09
N LYS A 26 -20.03 0.13 -4.85
CA LYS A 26 -19.61 0.91 -3.67
C LYS A 26 -18.11 0.74 -3.36
N PRO A 27 -17.55 -0.48 -3.31
CA PRO A 27 -16.10 -0.69 -3.24
C PRO A 27 -15.33 -0.02 -4.38
N VAL A 28 -15.82 -0.12 -5.62
CA VAL A 28 -15.17 0.54 -6.77
C VAL A 28 -15.17 2.07 -6.61
N GLY A 29 -16.29 2.65 -6.19
CA GLY A 29 -16.38 4.08 -5.88
C GLY A 29 -15.40 4.51 -4.79
N ARG A 30 -15.20 3.68 -3.76
CA ARG A 30 -14.18 3.92 -2.72
C ARG A 30 -12.76 3.92 -3.28
N LEU A 31 -12.42 2.98 -4.15
CA LEU A 31 -11.10 2.93 -4.79
C LEU A 31 -10.84 4.18 -5.65
N ILE A 32 -11.84 4.61 -6.44
CA ILE A 32 -11.76 5.85 -7.22
C ILE A 32 -11.52 7.05 -6.30
N PHE A 33 -12.32 7.18 -5.24
CA PHE A 33 -12.19 8.26 -4.27
C PHE A 33 -10.82 8.28 -3.60
N TYR A 34 -10.38 7.15 -3.03
CA TYR A 34 -9.11 7.11 -2.31
C TYR A 34 -7.94 7.39 -3.24
N ASN A 35 -7.90 6.81 -4.44
CA ASN A 35 -6.81 7.10 -5.38
C ASN A 35 -6.74 8.58 -5.72
N GLY A 36 -7.87 9.18 -6.11
CA GLY A 36 -7.93 10.60 -6.42
C GLY A 36 -7.52 11.48 -5.23
N ALA A 37 -8.02 11.16 -4.04
CA ALA A 37 -7.78 11.96 -2.84
C ALA A 37 -6.35 11.82 -2.29
N ILE A 38 -5.72 10.66 -2.43
CA ILE A 38 -4.33 10.42 -2.05
C ILE A 38 -3.39 11.14 -3.02
N ASP A 39 -3.56 10.92 -4.33
CA ASP A 39 -2.62 11.43 -5.33
C ASP A 39 -2.72 12.95 -5.51
N SER A 40 -3.90 13.53 -5.27
CA SER A 40 -4.07 14.99 -5.29
C SER A 40 -3.60 15.67 -4.00
N GLY A 41 -3.24 14.91 -2.94
CA GLY A 41 -2.94 15.47 -1.61
C GLY A 41 -4.18 15.98 -0.85
N LEU A 42 -5.39 15.62 -1.28
CA LEU A 42 -6.64 16.08 -0.65
C LEU A 42 -6.76 15.63 0.80
N LEU A 43 -6.44 14.37 1.10
CA LEU A 43 -6.55 13.86 2.47
C LEU A 43 -5.60 14.58 3.43
N GLU A 44 -4.39 14.90 2.97
CA GLU A 44 -3.41 15.65 3.77
C GLU A 44 -3.92 17.07 4.05
N LEU A 45 -4.44 17.75 3.03
CA LEU A 45 -5.01 19.09 3.20
C LEU A 45 -6.19 19.09 4.17
N LEU A 46 -7.09 18.10 4.05
CA LEU A 46 -8.30 17.99 4.88
C LEU A 46 -8.04 17.49 6.31
N THR A 47 -6.78 17.30 6.72
CA THR A 47 -6.42 17.26 8.15
C THR A 47 -6.84 18.56 8.85
N THR A 48 -6.91 19.68 8.10
CA THR A 48 -7.52 20.94 8.50
C THR A 48 -8.79 21.20 7.68
N PRO A 49 -9.96 21.47 8.31
CA PRO A 49 -11.19 21.75 7.58
C PRO A 49 -11.03 22.90 6.59
N SER A 50 -11.45 22.70 5.34
CA SER A 50 -11.18 23.64 4.25
C SER A 50 -12.42 23.83 3.34
N THR A 51 -12.61 25.02 2.81
CA THR A 51 -13.65 25.31 1.82
C THR A 51 -13.29 24.74 0.44
N PHE A 52 -14.28 24.65 -0.45
CA PHE A 52 -14.06 24.23 -1.82
C PHE A 52 -12.96 25.05 -2.52
N GLU A 53 -13.02 26.38 -2.43
CA GLU A 53 -12.02 27.25 -3.08
C GLU A 53 -10.64 27.10 -2.45
N GLN A 54 -10.54 26.99 -1.13
CA GLN A 54 -9.27 26.73 -0.46
C GLN A 54 -8.64 25.42 -0.91
N ILE A 55 -9.44 24.36 -1.04
CA ILE A 55 -8.97 23.06 -1.56
C ILE A 55 -8.45 23.22 -2.98
N ALA A 56 -9.26 23.84 -3.82
CA ALA A 56 -9.00 23.92 -5.24
C ALA A 56 -7.78 24.81 -5.54
N ASP A 57 -7.57 25.89 -4.80
CA ASP A 57 -6.41 26.78 -4.94
C ASP A 57 -5.15 26.16 -4.35
N THR A 58 -5.23 25.61 -3.14
CA THR A 58 -4.06 25.02 -2.45
C THR A 58 -3.49 23.82 -3.22
N LEU A 59 -4.37 22.98 -3.78
CA LEU A 59 -3.98 21.81 -4.57
C LEU A 59 -3.81 22.14 -6.07
N ASN A 60 -3.94 23.42 -6.46
CA ASN A 60 -3.85 23.88 -7.85
C ASN A 60 -4.73 23.09 -8.83
N ILE A 61 -5.95 22.75 -8.41
CA ILE A 61 -6.91 21.97 -9.20
C ILE A 61 -7.68 22.88 -10.15
N LYS A 62 -7.40 22.72 -11.44
CA LYS A 62 -8.06 23.49 -12.52
C LYS A 62 -9.44 22.96 -12.86
N ASN A 63 -9.63 21.64 -12.81
CA ASN A 63 -10.92 21.00 -13.14
C ASN A 63 -11.87 21.03 -11.93
N ARG A 64 -12.47 22.19 -11.69
CA ARG A 64 -13.40 22.43 -10.58
C ARG A 64 -14.61 21.47 -10.59
N PRO A 65 -15.27 21.16 -11.73
CA PRO A 65 -16.37 20.19 -11.76
C PRO A 65 -15.96 18.79 -11.31
N LEU A 66 -14.77 18.33 -11.71
CA LEU A 66 -14.26 17.02 -11.29
C LEU A 66 -13.90 17.01 -9.79
N LEU A 67 -13.33 18.10 -9.27
CA LEU A 67 -13.10 18.25 -7.83
C LEU A 67 -14.42 18.18 -7.05
N SER A 68 -15.47 18.88 -7.51
CA SER A 68 -16.79 18.80 -6.89
C SER A 68 -17.29 17.36 -6.86
N SER A 69 -17.20 16.66 -7.99
CA SER A 69 -17.63 15.26 -8.10
C SER A 69 -16.85 14.34 -7.16
N LEU A 70 -15.55 14.57 -6.98
CA LEU A 70 -14.71 13.81 -6.05
C LEU A 70 -15.09 14.07 -4.58
N LEU A 71 -15.35 15.33 -4.21
CA LEU A 71 -15.79 15.71 -2.87
C LEU A 71 -17.18 15.17 -2.55
N ASP A 72 -18.10 15.25 -3.51
CA ASP A 72 -19.45 14.68 -3.41
C ASP A 72 -19.39 13.16 -3.22
N LEU A 73 -18.56 12.48 -4.03
CA LEU A 73 -18.31 11.04 -3.87
C LEU A 73 -17.76 10.72 -2.47
N GLY A 74 -16.80 11.50 -1.97
CA GLY A 74 -16.26 11.34 -0.61
C GLY A 74 -17.34 11.50 0.46
N CYS A 75 -18.27 12.44 0.30
CA CYS A 75 -19.39 12.65 1.22
C CYS A 75 -20.39 11.49 1.15
N VAL A 76 -20.77 11.04 -0.05
CA VAL A 76 -21.69 9.90 -0.27
C VAL A 76 -21.12 8.60 0.31
N LEU A 77 -19.80 8.42 0.29
CA LEU A 77 -19.12 7.25 0.82
C LEU A 77 -18.88 7.29 2.34
N ASP A 78 -19.29 8.37 3.01
CA ASP A 78 -19.05 8.70 4.42
C ASP A 78 -17.57 8.86 4.79
N GLU A 79 -16.70 9.12 3.81
CA GLU A 79 -15.27 9.37 4.03
C GLU A 79 -15.01 10.85 4.34
N LEU A 80 -15.79 11.74 3.73
CA LEU A 80 -15.78 13.18 3.99
C LEU A 80 -17.12 13.64 4.56
N SER A 81 -17.13 14.85 5.10
CA SER A 81 -18.35 15.58 5.47
C SER A 81 -18.15 17.05 5.21
N CYS A 82 -19.21 17.73 4.77
CA CYS A 82 -19.23 19.18 4.59
C CYS A 82 -20.15 19.82 5.62
N LYS A 83 -19.62 20.70 6.46
CA LYS A 83 -20.38 21.46 7.46
C LYS A 83 -20.03 22.94 7.34
N LYS A 84 -21.04 23.81 7.28
CA LYS A 84 -20.84 25.26 7.13
C LYS A 84 -19.87 25.59 5.98
N ASN A 85 -20.04 24.93 4.84
CA ASN A 85 -19.19 25.06 3.64
C ASN A 85 -17.71 24.67 3.81
N HIS A 86 -17.37 23.91 4.85
CA HIS A 86 -16.03 23.37 5.07
C HIS A 86 -16.07 21.84 5.01
N TYR A 87 -15.24 21.27 4.16
CA TYR A 87 -15.00 19.84 4.08
C TYR A 87 -14.03 19.42 5.16
N HIS A 88 -14.26 18.24 5.73
CA HIS A 88 -13.36 17.60 6.68
C HIS A 88 -13.44 16.08 6.55
N ILE A 89 -12.40 15.40 7.03
CA ILE A 89 -12.38 13.93 7.09
C ILE A 89 -13.43 13.45 8.11
N LYS A 90 -14.17 12.41 7.74
CA LYS A 90 -15.17 11.73 8.56
C LYS A 90 -14.82 10.24 8.73
N GLY A 91 -14.42 9.58 7.65
CA GLY A 91 -14.21 8.14 7.61
C GLY A 91 -12.92 7.70 8.29
N ALA A 92 -12.97 6.53 8.94
CA ALA A 92 -11.81 5.94 9.59
C ALA A 92 -10.69 5.57 8.60
N MET A 93 -11.06 5.14 7.39
CA MET A 93 -10.11 4.82 6.32
C MET A 93 -9.40 6.06 5.82
N ALA A 94 -10.13 7.10 5.41
CA ALA A 94 -9.53 8.38 5.04
C ALA A 94 -8.61 8.93 6.14
N LYS A 95 -9.03 8.85 7.41
CA LYS A 95 -8.22 9.26 8.57
C LYS A 95 -6.96 8.41 8.78
N ALA A 96 -7.02 7.11 8.51
CA ALA A 96 -5.83 6.25 8.62
C ALA A 96 -4.79 6.60 7.56
N MET A 97 -5.24 6.99 6.37
CA MET A 97 -4.37 7.36 5.24
C MET A 97 -3.68 8.72 5.38
N THR A 98 -4.09 9.57 6.33
CA THR A 98 -3.33 10.80 6.69
C THR A 98 -2.20 10.53 7.67
N ARG A 99 -1.95 9.26 8.02
CA ARG A 99 -0.89 8.84 8.93
C ARG A 99 0.09 7.97 8.14
N ASP A 100 1.30 7.82 8.66
CA ASP A 100 2.27 6.84 8.13
C ASP A 100 1.78 5.41 8.40
N THR A 101 0.88 4.92 7.55
CA THR A 101 0.32 3.58 7.58
C THR A 101 0.35 2.97 6.18
N PRO A 102 0.45 1.63 6.05
CA PRO A 102 0.45 0.94 4.75
C PRO A 102 -0.82 1.13 3.92
N ILE A 103 -1.88 1.69 4.50
CA ILE A 103 -3.21 1.70 3.87
C ILE A 103 -3.21 2.55 2.61
N ALA A 104 -2.53 3.71 2.62
CA ALA A 104 -2.47 4.58 1.44
C ALA A 104 -1.73 3.89 0.29
N ASP A 105 -0.61 3.24 0.58
CA ASP A 105 0.16 2.49 -0.41
C ASP A 105 -0.59 1.26 -0.92
N LEU A 106 -1.36 0.58 -0.07
CA LEU A 106 -2.25 -0.51 -0.49
C LEU A 106 -3.34 -0.03 -1.45
N MET A 107 -3.93 1.15 -1.22
CA MET A 107 -4.91 1.71 -2.15
C MET A 107 -4.29 2.05 -3.51
N ARG A 108 -3.09 2.67 -3.50
CA ARG A 108 -2.33 2.94 -4.73
C ARG A 108 -1.96 1.66 -5.46
N GLU A 109 -1.46 0.64 -4.76
CA GLU A 109 -1.16 -0.67 -5.36
C GLU A 109 -2.41 -1.29 -5.98
N THR A 110 -3.55 -1.22 -5.29
CA THR A 110 -4.80 -1.78 -5.82
C THR A 110 -5.23 -1.14 -7.13
N VAL A 111 -5.07 0.18 -7.28
CA VAL A 111 -5.48 0.89 -8.49
C VAL A 111 -4.42 0.82 -9.59
N HIS A 112 -3.14 0.96 -9.28
CA HIS A 112 -2.09 1.00 -10.31
C HIS A 112 -1.58 -0.39 -10.71
N TYR A 113 -1.48 -1.32 -9.76
CA TYR A 113 -0.98 -2.66 -10.03
C TYR A 113 -2.12 -3.64 -10.29
N HIS A 114 -3.03 -3.85 -9.33
CA HIS A 114 -4.07 -4.88 -9.47
C HIS A 114 -5.06 -4.58 -10.61
N ALA A 115 -5.38 -3.30 -10.87
CA ALA A 115 -6.25 -2.95 -11.99
C ALA A 115 -5.57 -3.21 -13.35
N ASP A 116 -4.28 -2.90 -13.51
CA ASP A 116 -3.55 -3.22 -14.75
C ASP A 116 -3.49 -4.74 -14.97
N VAL A 117 -3.22 -5.50 -13.92
CA VAL A 117 -3.26 -6.97 -13.94
C VAL A 117 -4.63 -7.47 -14.41
N ALA A 118 -5.72 -6.94 -13.84
CA ALA A 118 -7.08 -7.31 -14.22
C ALA A 118 -7.38 -6.97 -15.68
N LEU A 119 -7.01 -5.78 -16.15
CA LEU A 119 -7.22 -5.34 -17.53
C LEU A 119 -6.42 -6.16 -18.55
N ARG A 120 -5.22 -6.61 -18.18
CA ARG A 120 -4.30 -7.35 -19.06
C ARG A 120 -4.32 -8.86 -18.87
N MET A 121 -5.17 -9.38 -17.98
CA MET A 121 -5.24 -10.78 -17.59
C MET A 121 -5.28 -11.74 -18.78
N ASN A 122 -6.12 -11.45 -19.78
CA ASN A 122 -6.24 -12.29 -20.98
C ASN A 122 -4.90 -12.39 -21.76
N SER A 123 -4.14 -11.30 -21.83
CA SER A 123 -2.82 -11.32 -22.48
C SER A 123 -1.83 -12.17 -21.69
N TYR A 124 -1.86 -12.12 -20.36
CA TYR A 124 -0.97 -12.92 -19.51
C TYR A 124 -1.27 -14.41 -19.61
N LEU A 125 -2.55 -14.79 -19.59
CA LEU A 125 -3.00 -16.17 -19.79
C LEU A 125 -2.53 -16.72 -21.15
N LYS A 126 -2.62 -15.91 -22.22
CA LYS A 126 -2.26 -16.36 -23.57
C LYS A 126 -0.75 -16.40 -23.84
N LYS A 127 0.03 -15.50 -23.24
CA LYS A 127 1.44 -15.29 -23.61
C LYS A 127 2.45 -15.89 -22.63
N ASN A 128 2.01 -16.48 -21.52
CA ASN A 128 2.87 -16.96 -20.42
C ASN A 128 3.99 -15.95 -20.04
N LYS A 129 3.68 -14.66 -20.14
CA LYS A 129 4.59 -13.55 -19.79
C LYS A 129 3.93 -12.77 -18.68
N LYS A 130 4.62 -12.61 -17.55
CA LYS A 130 4.23 -11.69 -16.49
C LYS A 130 4.57 -10.26 -16.93
N GLY A 131 3.79 -9.27 -16.48
CA GLY A 131 4.22 -7.87 -16.61
C GLY A 131 5.46 -7.59 -15.74
N ASP A 132 6.24 -6.59 -16.12
CA ASP A 132 7.36 -6.07 -15.32
C ASP A 132 6.86 -4.86 -14.52
N TYR A 133 6.34 -5.11 -13.33
CA TYR A 133 5.69 -4.08 -12.50
C TYR A 133 6.60 -3.52 -11.40
N LEU A 134 7.70 -4.21 -11.11
CA LEU A 134 8.64 -3.82 -10.06
C LEU A 134 9.38 -2.53 -10.44
N LYS A 135 9.61 -2.31 -11.73
CA LYS A 135 10.34 -1.14 -12.23
C LYS A 135 9.69 0.19 -11.88
N ASP A 136 8.35 0.24 -11.88
CA ASP A 136 7.59 1.48 -11.68
C ASP A 136 6.86 1.55 -10.33
N LEU A 137 6.57 0.39 -9.69
CA LEU A 137 5.76 0.31 -8.47
C LEU A 137 6.47 -0.32 -7.27
N GLY A 138 7.77 -0.63 -7.37
CA GLY A 138 8.53 -1.31 -6.30
C GLY A 138 8.38 -0.68 -4.91
N GLY A 139 8.46 0.66 -4.84
CA GLY A 139 8.26 1.40 -3.58
C GLY A 139 6.84 1.30 -3.01
N VAL A 140 5.82 1.34 -3.86
CA VAL A 140 4.41 1.22 -3.46
C VAL A 140 4.11 -0.18 -2.94
N ILE A 141 4.60 -1.22 -3.63
CA ILE A 141 4.47 -2.62 -3.22
C ILE A 141 5.19 -2.87 -1.90
N ALA A 142 6.38 -2.30 -1.70
CA ALA A 142 7.09 -2.40 -0.43
C ALA A 142 6.31 -1.72 0.71
N GLY A 143 5.74 -0.53 0.45
CA GLY A 143 4.93 0.20 1.41
C GLY A 143 3.65 -0.54 1.81
N SER A 144 2.91 -1.10 0.86
CA SER A 144 1.68 -1.85 1.11
C SER A 144 1.92 -3.19 1.84
N SER A 145 3.04 -3.87 1.54
CA SER A 145 3.44 -5.13 2.17
C SER A 145 3.58 -5.02 3.69
N ARG A 146 3.78 -3.79 4.20
CA ARG A 146 3.80 -3.49 5.63
C ARG A 146 2.48 -3.79 6.34
N ILE A 147 1.37 -4.02 5.62
CA ILE A 147 0.10 -4.40 6.27
C ILE A 147 0.19 -5.76 7.00
N GLY A 148 1.04 -6.67 6.52
CA GLY A 148 1.30 -7.97 7.14
C GLY A 148 2.33 -7.93 8.29
N GLU A 149 2.99 -6.79 8.49
CA GLU A 149 4.08 -6.63 9.46
C GLU A 149 3.77 -7.17 10.87
N PRO A 150 2.59 -6.94 11.48
CA PRO A 150 2.32 -7.41 12.84
C PRO A 150 2.38 -8.94 12.97
N LEU A 151 1.88 -9.66 11.96
CA LEU A 151 1.92 -11.11 11.93
C LEU A 151 3.36 -11.61 11.79
N ILE A 152 4.11 -10.99 10.88
CA ILE A 152 5.51 -11.33 10.63
C ILE A 152 6.38 -11.05 11.86
N LYS A 153 6.17 -9.91 12.54
CA LYS A 153 6.85 -9.62 13.83
C LYS A 153 6.54 -10.66 14.89
N SER A 154 5.29 -11.10 15.00
CA SER A 154 4.92 -12.14 15.95
C SER A 154 5.65 -13.45 15.66
N PHE A 155 5.74 -13.82 14.38
CA PHE A 155 6.46 -15.01 13.94
C PHE A 155 7.97 -14.91 14.22
N ILE A 156 8.59 -13.76 13.88
CA ILE A 156 10.01 -13.51 14.14
C ILE A 156 10.29 -13.58 15.65
N ASN A 157 9.47 -12.95 16.49
CA ASN A 157 9.63 -12.99 17.95
C ASN A 157 9.53 -14.41 18.53
N HIS A 158 8.71 -15.28 17.92
CA HIS A 158 8.60 -16.67 18.35
C HIS A 158 9.81 -17.51 17.90
N THR A 159 10.32 -17.25 16.70
CA THR A 159 11.41 -18.02 16.09
C THR A 159 12.79 -17.61 16.62
N ILE A 160 13.02 -16.31 16.81
CA ILE A 160 14.30 -15.76 17.25
C ILE A 160 14.31 -15.61 18.77
N LYS A 161 15.22 -16.35 19.43
CA LYS A 161 15.40 -16.28 20.88
C LYS A 161 16.27 -15.08 21.28
N LYS A 162 15.93 -14.42 22.39
CA LYS A 162 16.70 -13.28 22.94
C LYS A 162 18.12 -13.65 23.41
N SER A 163 18.37 -14.92 23.72
CA SER A 163 19.59 -15.36 24.43
C SER A 163 20.82 -15.57 23.53
N THR A 164 20.64 -15.74 22.22
CA THR A 164 21.73 -16.10 21.31
C THR A 164 21.78 -15.11 20.14
N PRO A 165 22.92 -14.44 19.90
CA PRO A 165 23.07 -13.58 18.72
C PRO A 165 23.07 -14.45 17.46
N LEU A 166 22.40 -13.98 16.41
CA LEU A 166 22.34 -14.63 15.10
C LEU A 166 23.02 -13.78 14.03
N THR A 167 23.68 -14.47 13.10
CA THR A 167 24.11 -13.96 11.80
C THR A 167 23.02 -14.26 10.78
N ILE A 168 22.34 -13.24 10.26
CA ILE A 168 21.10 -13.38 9.50
C ILE A 168 21.31 -12.97 8.04
N LEU A 169 20.77 -13.76 7.11
CA LEU A 169 20.60 -13.36 5.71
C LEU A 169 19.13 -13.05 5.43
N GLU A 170 18.83 -11.80 5.10
CA GLU A 170 17.51 -11.38 4.64
C GLU A 170 17.51 -11.27 3.10
N CYS A 171 16.72 -12.10 2.42
CA CYS A 171 16.61 -12.11 0.97
C CYS A 171 15.37 -11.36 0.48
N GLY A 172 15.52 -10.39 -0.42
CA GLY A 172 14.39 -9.55 -0.84
C GLY A 172 14.01 -8.55 0.25
N CYS A 173 15.00 -7.89 0.84
CA CYS A 173 14.81 -7.11 2.05
C CYS A 173 13.89 -5.88 1.92
N GLY A 174 13.49 -5.49 0.70
CA GLY A 174 12.56 -4.39 0.46
C GLY A 174 13.05 -3.09 1.10
N SER A 175 12.21 -2.48 1.95
CA SER A 175 12.53 -1.27 2.71
C SER A 175 13.39 -1.49 3.96
N GLY A 176 13.77 -2.74 4.27
CA GLY A 176 14.64 -3.09 5.41
C GLY A 176 13.96 -3.05 6.78
N GLU A 177 12.62 -2.99 6.83
CA GLU A 177 11.85 -2.91 8.08
C GLU A 177 12.16 -4.05 9.06
N TYR A 178 12.38 -5.26 8.54
CA TYR A 178 12.62 -6.46 9.37
C TYR A 178 13.96 -6.47 10.08
N LEU A 179 14.97 -5.80 9.49
CA LEU A 179 16.32 -5.74 10.05
C LEU A 179 16.31 -5.09 11.44
N LYS A 180 15.49 -4.06 11.62
CA LYS A 180 15.32 -3.40 12.91
C LYS A 180 14.70 -4.35 13.94
N TYR A 181 13.71 -5.15 13.55
CA TYR A 181 13.07 -6.09 14.47
C TYR A 181 14.06 -7.16 14.95
N TYR A 182 14.93 -7.66 14.07
CA TYR A 182 15.99 -8.58 14.47
C TYR A 182 16.90 -7.95 15.54
N VAL A 183 17.32 -6.70 15.38
CA VAL A 183 18.16 -5.98 16.37
C VAL A 183 17.40 -5.64 17.65
N ASP A 184 16.11 -5.33 17.57
CA ASP A 184 15.29 -5.04 18.76
C ASP A 184 15.08 -6.29 19.64
N ILE A 185 15.02 -7.48 19.05
CA ILE A 185 14.94 -8.75 19.80
C ILE A 185 16.25 -9.05 20.51
N ASN A 186 17.38 -8.89 19.80
CA ASN A 186 18.71 -9.01 20.37
C ASN A 186 19.66 -8.02 19.67
N ARG A 187 20.19 -7.07 20.43
CA ARG A 187 21.04 -5.97 19.93
C ARG A 187 22.32 -6.45 19.26
N LYS A 188 22.72 -7.70 19.47
CA LYS A 188 23.89 -8.34 18.86
C LYS A 188 23.58 -9.10 17.57
N ASN A 189 22.31 -9.19 17.15
CA ASN A 189 21.97 -9.76 15.85
C ASN A 189 22.59 -8.91 14.74
N SER A 190 23.14 -9.57 13.73
CA SER A 190 23.86 -8.92 12.64
C SER A 190 23.69 -9.72 11.35
N GLY A 191 24.13 -9.18 10.22
CA GLY A 191 24.22 -9.95 8.99
C GLY A 191 24.08 -9.13 7.71
N ILE A 192 23.54 -9.76 6.68
CA ILE A 192 23.45 -9.21 5.33
C ILE A 192 22.00 -9.21 4.87
N ALA A 193 21.58 -8.11 4.27
CA ALA A 193 20.31 -8.00 3.59
C ALA A 193 20.55 -7.78 2.10
N ILE A 194 19.85 -8.51 1.24
CA ILE A 194 19.98 -8.39 -0.20
C ILE A 194 18.64 -8.06 -0.85
N ASP A 195 18.67 -7.25 -1.91
CA ASP A 195 17.53 -7.09 -2.81
C ASP A 195 18.03 -6.89 -4.25
N LYS A 196 17.25 -7.35 -5.22
CA LYS A 196 17.55 -7.21 -6.65
C LYS A 196 17.17 -5.83 -7.19
N ASP A 197 16.26 -5.13 -6.51
CA ASP A 197 15.83 -3.78 -6.88
C ASP A 197 16.75 -2.74 -6.22
N ALA A 198 17.47 -1.98 -7.05
CA ALA A 198 18.36 -0.93 -6.57
C ALA A 198 17.64 0.19 -5.80
N SER A 199 16.36 0.44 -6.11
CA SER A 199 15.53 1.42 -5.40
C SER A 199 15.21 0.95 -3.98
N ALA A 200 14.81 -0.32 -3.82
CA ALA A 200 14.60 -0.96 -2.52
C ALA A 200 15.87 -0.94 -1.67
N VAL A 201 17.02 -1.31 -2.25
CA VAL A 201 18.33 -1.23 -1.59
C VAL A 201 18.63 0.17 -1.06
N LYS A 202 18.33 1.22 -1.83
CA LYS A 202 18.53 2.62 -1.40
C LYS A 202 17.62 2.95 -0.21
N ILE A 203 16.36 2.54 -0.25
CA ILE A 203 15.39 2.75 0.84
C ILE A 203 15.83 1.99 2.09
N ALA A 204 16.19 0.71 1.98
CA ALA A 204 16.68 -0.11 3.08
C ALA A 204 17.92 0.49 3.74
N ARG A 205 18.88 1.02 2.95
CA ARG A 205 20.06 1.73 3.48
C ARG A 205 19.67 2.97 4.30
N GLN A 206 18.73 3.76 3.79
CA GLN A 206 18.20 4.90 4.54
C GLN A 206 17.50 4.46 5.82
N SER A 207 16.77 3.35 5.79
CA SER A 207 16.07 2.78 6.95
C SER A 207 17.06 2.32 8.03
N ILE A 208 18.09 1.53 7.68
CA ILE A 208 19.07 1.07 8.68
C ILE A 208 19.84 2.24 9.31
N LYS A 209 20.11 3.29 8.53
CA LYS A 209 20.70 4.54 9.02
C LYS A 209 19.78 5.28 9.97
N LYS A 210 18.54 5.53 9.56
CA LYS A 210 17.50 6.18 10.38
C LYS A 210 17.29 5.46 11.71
N ASN A 211 17.40 4.13 11.70
CA ASN A 211 17.22 3.27 12.87
C ASN A 211 18.51 3.00 13.67
N ASN A 212 19.66 3.56 13.27
CA ASN A 212 20.96 3.37 13.91
C ASN A 212 21.40 1.90 14.04
N ILE A 213 21.20 1.11 12.98
CA ILE A 213 21.58 -0.32 12.94
C ILE A 213 22.57 -0.65 11.80
N GLU A 214 23.22 0.38 11.22
CA GLU A 214 24.24 0.21 10.17
C GLU A 214 25.45 -0.61 10.62
N THR A 215 25.72 -0.67 11.93
CA THR A 215 26.77 -1.53 12.50
C THR A 215 26.38 -3.00 12.57
N ASN A 216 25.07 -3.29 12.54
CA ASN A 216 24.54 -4.65 12.64
C ASN A 216 24.34 -5.26 11.25
N PHE A 217 23.83 -4.48 10.29
CA PHE A 217 23.42 -5.00 8.99
C PHE A 217 24.08 -4.27 7.82
N THR A 218 24.52 -5.05 6.85
CA THR A 218 24.96 -4.55 5.53
C THR A 218 23.89 -4.83 4.48
N VAL A 219 23.46 -3.79 3.74
CA VAL A 219 22.49 -3.94 2.64
C VAL A 219 23.21 -3.95 1.30
N LEU A 220 23.00 -5.01 0.51
CA LEU A 220 23.62 -5.24 -0.79
C LEU A 220 22.59 -5.30 -1.91
N HIS A 221 22.94 -4.75 -3.07
CA HIS A 221 22.22 -5.01 -4.31
C HIS A 221 22.73 -6.33 -4.90
N ASP A 222 21.93 -7.39 -4.84
CA ASP A 222 22.28 -8.74 -5.32
C ASP A 222 21.02 -9.52 -5.69
N ASP A 223 21.15 -10.55 -6.51
CA ASP A 223 20.04 -11.39 -6.93
C ASP A 223 20.09 -12.73 -6.20
N ILE A 224 19.05 -13.05 -5.41
CA ILE A 224 18.96 -14.34 -4.69
C ILE A 224 19.00 -15.55 -5.63
N ALA A 225 18.54 -15.40 -6.88
CA ALA A 225 18.57 -16.49 -7.85
C ALA A 225 19.99 -16.79 -8.34
N ILE A 226 20.88 -15.79 -8.34
CA ILE A 226 22.27 -15.90 -8.78
C ILE A 226 23.17 -15.05 -7.86
N PRO A 227 23.32 -15.43 -6.58
CA PRO A 227 23.94 -14.59 -5.59
C PRO A 227 25.44 -14.48 -5.85
N ARG A 228 25.93 -13.26 -6.02
CA ARG A 228 27.35 -13.01 -6.30
C ARG A 228 28.11 -12.51 -5.08
N LYS A 229 27.45 -11.73 -4.22
CA LYS A 229 28.09 -11.00 -3.13
C LYS A 229 28.06 -11.75 -1.80
N ILE A 230 27.18 -12.74 -1.67
CA ILE A 230 27.06 -13.58 -0.47
C ILE A 230 27.59 -15.02 -0.70
N LYS A 231 28.25 -15.27 -1.84
CA LYS A 231 28.73 -16.60 -2.20
C LYS A 231 29.76 -17.11 -1.18
N GLY A 232 29.49 -18.26 -0.58
CA GLY A 232 30.37 -18.90 0.42
C GLY A 232 30.22 -18.34 1.85
N ALA A 233 29.31 -17.39 2.08
CA ALA A 233 28.96 -16.97 3.43
C ALA A 233 28.05 -18.00 4.11
N SER A 234 28.16 -18.11 5.44
CA SER A 234 27.29 -18.94 6.28
C SER A 234 26.47 -18.05 7.20
N PHE A 235 25.22 -18.45 7.46
CA PHE A 235 24.27 -17.72 8.27
C PHE A 235 23.57 -18.68 9.23
N ASP A 236 23.26 -18.19 10.43
CA ASP A 236 22.50 -18.95 11.43
C ASP A 236 21.01 -18.98 11.08
N LEU A 237 20.53 -17.97 10.34
CA LEU A 237 19.15 -17.84 9.90
C LEU A 237 19.08 -17.21 8.50
N VAL A 238 18.22 -17.74 7.64
CA VAL A 238 17.90 -17.18 6.32
C VAL A 238 16.41 -16.91 6.23
N THR A 239 16.03 -15.72 5.80
CA THR A 239 14.65 -15.22 5.70
C THR A 239 14.39 -14.62 4.32
N SER A 240 13.11 -14.54 3.94
CA SER A 240 12.62 -13.93 2.68
C SER A 240 11.25 -13.29 2.84
#